data_AF-A0A6N2R166-F1
#
_entry.id   AF-A0A6N2R166-F1
#
_cell.length_a   1.000
_cell.length_b   1.000
_cell.length_c   1.000
_cell.angle_alpha   90.00
_cell.angle_beta   90.00
_cell.angle_gamma   90.00
#
_symmetry.space_group_name_H-M   'P 1'
#
loop_
_entity.id
_entity.type
_entity.pdbx_description
1 polymer ?
#
loop_
_entity_poly.entity_id
_entity_poly.type
_entity_poly.pdbx_seq_one_letter_code
_entity_poly.pdbx_strand_id
1 'polypeptide(L)' 'MDEKRTRQFRELGLTISYYRKLKGLTQTQLAESVGLSRTHISNIEAPRVKTSISLDSLFDIAEALEVPVRDLFDFKC' A
#
# COMPACT_ATOMS: atom_id res chain seq x y z
N MET A 1 -5.33 4.58 -19.09
CA MET A 1 -5.47 5.02 -17.68
C MET A 1 -5.04 6.47 -17.62
N ASP A 2 -5.89 7.35 -17.08
CA ASP A 2 -5.59 8.77 -16.90
C ASP A 2 -4.31 8.98 -16.07
N GLU A 3 -3.49 9.96 -16.45
CA GLU A 3 -2.27 10.35 -15.72
C GLU A 3 -2.56 10.67 -14.25
N LYS A 4 -3.73 11.28 -13.99
CA LYS A 4 -4.23 11.58 -12.64
C LYS A 4 -4.36 10.34 -11.75
N ARG A 5 -4.95 9.26 -12.27
CA ARG A 5 -5.10 8.00 -11.51
C ARG A 5 -3.75 7.35 -11.25
N THR A 6 -2.85 7.41 -12.22
CA THR A 6 -1.49 6.88 -12.07
C THR A 6 -0.74 7.56 -10.92
N ARG A 7 -0.90 8.88 -10.77
CA ARG A 7 -0.34 9.62 -9.63
C ARG A 7 -0.95 9.18 -8.30
N GLN A 8 -2.27 9.04 -8.22
CA GLN A 8 -2.95 8.61 -6.98
C GLN A 8 -2.54 7.21 -6.54
N PHE A 9 -2.41 6.24 -7.46
CA PHE A 9 -1.92 4.90 -7.13
C PHE A 9 -0.47 4.93 -6.64
N ARG A 10 0.37 5.79 -7.22
CA ARG A 10 1.75 5.98 -6.75
C ARG A 10 1.80 6.56 -5.34
N GLU A 11 1.01 7.59 -5.05
CA GLU A 11 0.95 8.21 -3.72
C GLU A 11 0.44 7.21 -2.68
N LEU A 12 -0.61 6.45 -3.00
CA LEU A 12 -1.11 5.36 -2.16
C LEU A 12 -0.03 4.33 -1.83
N GLY A 13 0.72 3.84 -2.83
CA GLY A 13 1.81 2.89 -2.61
C GLY A 13 2.92 3.43 -1.70
N LEU A 14 3.25 4.72 -1.85
CA LEU A 14 4.22 5.39 -0.99
C LEU A 14 3.71 5.54 0.45
N THR A 15 2.44 5.89 0.64
CA THR A 15 1.80 6.00 1.96
C THR A 15 1.75 4.64 2.67
N ILE A 16 1.40 3.56 1.96
CA ILE A 16 1.45 2.19 2.50
C ILE A 16 2.89 1.85 2.95
N SER A 17 3.89 2.13 2.09
CA SER A 17 5.29 1.88 2.42
C SER A 17 5.76 2.68 3.65
N TYR A 18 5.26 3.92 3.79
CA TYR A 18 5.54 4.78 4.94
C TYR A 18 5.00 4.18 6.24
N TYR A 19 3.71 3.84 6.30
CA TYR A 19 3.12 3.24 7.49
C TYR A 19 3.71 1.86 7.82
N ARG A 20 4.02 1.05 6.80
CA ARG A 20 4.72 -0.22 7.00
C ARG A 20 6.06 -0.03 7.70
N LYS A 21 6.85 0.96 7.27
CA LYS A 21 8.14 1.29 7.90
C LYS A 21 7.96 1.84 9.31
N LEU A 22 6.93 2.67 9.56
CA LEU A 22 6.61 3.15 10.91
C LEU A 22 6.28 2.00 11.87
N LYS A 23 5.60 0.95 11.40
CA LYS A 23 5.31 -0.27 12.16
C LYS A 23 6.51 -1.22 12.28
N GLY A 24 7.64 -0.92 11.64
CA GLY A 24 8.82 -1.78 11.65
C GLY A 24 8.65 -3.09 10.87
N LEU A 25 7.65 -3.18 10.00
CA LEU A 25 7.35 -4.40 9.24
C LEU A 25 8.19 -4.45 7.95
N THR A 26 8.67 -5.65 7.61
CA THR A 26 9.19 -5.95 6.28
C THR A 26 8.05 -6.14 5.27
N GLN A 27 8.35 -6.05 3.98
CA GLN A 27 7.35 -6.34 2.93
C GLN A 27 6.83 -7.78 3.01
N THR A 28 7.68 -8.73 3.41
CA THR A 28 7.29 -10.13 3.60
C THR A 28 6.31 -10.28 4.75
N GLN A 29 6.59 -9.64 5.89
CA GLN A 29 5.69 -9.69 7.05
C GLN A 29 4.33 -9.06 6.77
N LEU A 30 4.29 -7.92 6.07
CA LEU A 30 3.02 -7.33 5.64
C LEU A 30 2.29 -8.25 4.66
N ALA A 31 3.00 -8.85 3.70
CA ALA A 31 2.40 -9.76 2.74
C ALA A 31 1.77 -10.98 3.41
N GLU A 32 2.48 -11.59 4.36
CA GLU A 32 1.99 -12.71 5.16
C GLU A 32 0.76 -12.33 5.99
N SER A 33 0.74 -11.13 6.60
CA SER A 33 -0.40 -10.70 7.43
C SER A 33 -1.68 -10.46 6.62
N VAL A 34 -1.57 -10.09 5.35
CA VAL A 34 -2.73 -9.83 4.48
C VAL A 34 -2.99 -10.92 3.43
N GLY A 35 -2.31 -12.07 3.53
CA GLY A 35 -2.47 -13.17 2.57
C GLY A 35 -2.06 -12.85 1.13
N LEU A 36 -1.18 -11.86 0.93
CA LEU A 36 -0.64 -11.49 -0.37
C LEU A 36 0.77 -12.05 -0.58
N SER A 37 1.25 -12.04 -1.82
CA SER A 37 2.66 -12.36 -2.08
C SER A 37 3.55 -11.15 -1.78
N ARG A 38 4.77 -11.40 -1.29
CA ARG A 38 5.79 -10.36 -1.11
C ARG A 38 5.98 -9.53 -2.37
N THR A 39 5.98 -10.16 -3.55
CA THR A 39 6.09 -9.48 -4.85
C THR A 39 4.93 -8.54 -5.10
N HIS A 40 3.70 -8.93 -4.74
CA HIS A 40 2.53 -8.06 -4.86
C HIS A 40 2.69 -6.81 -3.99
N ILE A 41 3.05 -6.95 -2.71
CA ILE A 41 3.32 -5.82 -1.81
C ILE A 41 4.44 -4.93 -2.35
N SER A 42 5.54 -5.53 -2.80
CA SER A 42 6.65 -4.80 -3.42
C SER A 42 6.21 -3.98 -4.64
N ASN A 43 5.34 -4.55 -5.47
CA ASN A 43 4.81 -3.88 -6.66
C ASN A 43 3.77 -2.80 -6.33
N ILE A 44 3.02 -2.92 -5.23
CA ILE A 44 2.13 -1.85 -4.72
C ILE A 44 2.96 -0.67 -4.26
N GLU A 45 4.03 -0.91 -3.49
CA GLU A 45 4.86 0.15 -2.93
C GLU A 45 5.80 0.80 -3.94
N ALA A 46 6.05 0.16 -5.09
CA ALA A 46 6.97 0.63 -6.10
C ALA A 46 6.35 1.74 -6.97
N PRO A 47 6.93 2.96 -7.00
CA PRO A 47 6.32 4.12 -7.68
C PRO A 47 6.27 4.03 -9.21
N ARG A 48 6.94 3.02 -9.80
CA ARG A 48 7.05 2.82 -11.25
C ARG A 48 6.29 1.59 -11.74
N VAL A 49 5.73 0.79 -10.83
CA VAL A 49 5.04 -0.45 -11.18
C VAL A 49 3.53 -0.19 -11.13
N LYS A 50 2.85 -0.50 -12.24
CA LYS A 50 1.40 -0.41 -12.30
C LYS A 50 0.81 -1.68 -11.70
N THR A 51 0.32 -1.58 -10.47
CA THR A 51 -0.30 -2.70 -9.75
C THR A 51 -1.70 -2.30 -9.33
N SER A 52 -2.68 -3.10 -9.74
CA SER A 52 -4.05 -2.96 -9.24
C SER A 52 -4.13 -3.55 -7.84
N ILE A 53 -4.77 -2.82 -6.93
CA ILE A 53 -5.10 -3.27 -5.58
C ILE A 53 -6.63 -3.33 -5.45
N SER A 54 -7.17 -4.39 -4.86
CA SER A 54 -8.60 -4.47 -4.55
C SER A 54 -8.93 -3.64 -3.29
N LEU A 55 -10.20 -3.30 -3.09
CA LEU A 55 -10.61 -2.62 -1.85
C LEU A 55 -10.42 -3.53 -0.63
N ASP A 56 -10.69 -4.82 -0.74
CA ASP A 56 -10.50 -5.79 0.34
C ASP A 56 -9.05 -5.81 0.84
N SER A 57 -8.08 -5.95 -0.08
CA SER A 57 -6.66 -5.88 0.28
C SER A 57 -6.25 -4.54 0.87
N LEU A 58 -6.93 -3.46 0.50
CA LEU A 58 -6.69 -2.12 1.04
C LEU A 58 -7.15 -2.02 2.49
N PHE A 59 -8.29 -2.61 2.82
CA PHE A 59 -8.78 -2.72 4.20
C PHE A 59 -7.88 -3.64 5.03
N ASP A 60 -7.50 -4.81 4.50
CA ASP A 60 -6.61 -5.75 5.17
C ASP A 60 -5.25 -5.11 5.48
N ILE A 61 -4.70 -4.34 4.53
CA ILE A 61 -3.46 -3.57 4.74
C ILE A 61 -3.65 -2.49 5.81
N ALA A 62 -4.76 -1.76 5.81
CA ALA A 62 -5.03 -0.75 6.83
C ALA A 62 -5.10 -1.37 8.24
N GLU A 63 -5.77 -2.52 8.36
CA GLU A 63 -5.86 -3.29 9.61
C GLU A 63 -4.49 -3.82 10.05
N ALA A 64 -3.72 -4.44 9.14
CA ALA A 64 -2.37 -4.94 9.43
C ALA A 64 -1.38 -3.83 9.81
N LEU A 65 -1.59 -2.62 9.28
CA LEU A 65 -0.81 -1.44 9.63
C LEU A 65 -1.38 -0.69 10.85
N GLU A 66 -2.48 -1.17 11.44
CA GLU A 66 -3.22 -0.58 12.56
C GLU A 66 -3.47 0.92 12.38
N VAL A 67 -3.90 1.31 11.17
CA VAL A 67 -4.26 2.69 10.83
C VAL A 67 -5.66 2.75 10.23
N PRO A 68 -6.42 3.84 10.45
CA PRO A 68 -7.66 4.08 9.72
C PRO A 68 -7.40 4.07 8.21
N VAL A 69 -8.25 3.39 7.43
CA VAL A 69 -8.11 3.32 5.96
C VAL A 69 -8.02 4.70 5.28
N ARG A 70 -8.68 5.71 5.84
CA ARG A 70 -8.62 7.11 5.36
C ARG A 70 -7.20 7.66 5.35
N ASP A 71 -6.35 7.21 6.26
CA ASP A 71 -4.97 7.66 6.40
C ASP A 71 -4.10 7.15 5.24
N LEU A 72 -4.48 6.03 4.60
CA LEU A 72 -3.83 5.56 3.37
C LEU A 72 -4.07 6.49 2.18
N PHE A 73 -5.11 7.32 2.26
CA PHE A 73 -5.44 8.34 1.26
C PHE A 73 -5.05 9.77 1.69
N ASP A 74 -4.47 9.94 2.88
CA ASP A 74 -3.89 11.21 3.32
C ASP A 74 -2.50 11.38 2.69
N PHE A 75 -2.49 11.71 1.40
CA PHE A 75 -1.26 11.91 0.64
C PHE A 75 -0.53 13.15 1.16
N LYS A 76 0.48 12.95 2.00
CA LYS A 76 1.35 14.04 2.43
C LYS A 76 2.23 14.47 1.26
N CYS A 77 1.93 15.68 0.77
CA CYS A 77 2.59 16.36 -0.35
C CYS A 77 4.11 16.44 -0.19
#